data_AF-A0AAN4YYE1-F1
#
_entry.id   AF-A0AAN4YYE1-F1
#
_cell.length_a   1.000
_cell.length_b   1.000
_cell.length_c   1.000
_cell.angle_alpha   90.00
_cell.angle_beta   90.00
_cell.angle_gamma   90.00
#
_symmetry.space_group_name_H-M   'P 1'
#
loop_
_entity.id
_entity.type
_entity.pdbx_description
1 polymer ?
#
loop_
_entity_poly.entity_id
_entity_poly.type
_entity_poly.pdbx_seq_one_letter_code
_entity_poly.pdbx_strand_id
1 'polypeptide(L)'
;IVVYGLNVNLYLYSAAKMLSGISLVLLLSLSTLDARVTFEHAQVMDSVDLRGTNKARLGCISGCKVYSPTRNEKIVIVDNLGMEPDLNLLMIAEMPFGDSLILPPSQLGYSLQNKGVPDPSFVLYTVEEESENYFTPVAYVDASSNVTLVNGGGFRMITVMSQSGSIHFSDFKGDFVDALPSVYATGFDSIATASPVYTARSASLALASAFSVYSPIATISYKRNSDKSVIVSGVATQSSMGQDSSAVYVSPGYVGFGDSLYSLVPSITSIGPMVVVSRAEGLSVAVNGNYAISYQSDSLDLMVNMDIMTLTGKNSISKTYSDTEFAIALAWWKKEGSEDGFAIQVDIATDPRLLPDHVTTTTTAKADTSSSTVPIAPTTPGNADVTTSVGVNQQLSLTTFAVISMFRLL
;
A
#
# COMPACT_ATOMS: atom_id res chain seq x y z
N ILE A 1 -10.79 40.10 -66.15
CA ILE A 1 -11.53 39.19 -65.24
C ILE A 1 -10.53 38.24 -64.58
N VAL A 2 -9.72 38.69 -63.61
CA VAL A 2 -8.94 37.84 -62.68
C VAL A 2 -8.42 38.77 -61.57
N VAL A 3 -9.19 39.07 -60.51
CA VAL A 3 -8.65 39.56 -59.21
C VAL A 3 -9.72 39.40 -58.11
N TYR A 4 -10.10 38.18 -57.69
CA TYR A 4 -10.90 37.99 -56.45
C TYR A 4 -10.68 36.62 -55.77
N GLY A 5 -9.56 35.93 -56.04
CA GLY A 5 -9.35 34.54 -55.60
C GLY A 5 -8.29 34.29 -54.52
N LEU A 6 -7.55 35.31 -54.06
CA LEU A 6 -6.34 35.10 -53.25
C LEU A 6 -6.43 35.54 -51.78
N ASN A 7 -7.48 36.25 -51.35
CA ASN A 7 -7.57 36.76 -49.97
C ASN A 7 -8.33 35.85 -48.99
N VAL A 8 -9.00 34.79 -49.45
CA VAL A 8 -9.80 33.92 -48.56
C VAL A 8 -8.94 32.83 -47.91
N ASN A 9 -7.86 32.38 -48.56
CA ASN A 9 -7.02 31.30 -48.03
C ASN A 9 -6.06 31.72 -46.90
N LEU A 10 -5.67 33.00 -46.80
CA LEU A 10 -4.78 33.46 -45.73
C LEU A 10 -5.50 33.60 -44.37
N TYR A 11 -6.78 33.98 -44.37
CA TYR A 11 -7.57 34.13 -43.14
C TYR A 11 -7.93 32.78 -42.50
N LEU A 12 -8.20 31.75 -43.30
CA LEU A 12 -8.50 30.41 -42.80
C LEU A 12 -7.27 29.74 -42.14
N TYR A 13 -6.06 30.00 -42.66
CA TYR A 13 -4.82 29.44 -42.11
C TYR A 13 -4.38 30.09 -40.78
N SER A 14 -4.71 31.37 -40.58
CA SER A 14 -4.44 32.10 -39.33
C SER A 14 -5.43 31.71 -38.21
N ALA A 15 -6.72 31.55 -38.55
CA ALA A 15 -7.74 31.10 -37.60
C ALA A 15 -7.48 29.66 -37.10
N ALA A 16 -7.04 28.75 -37.98
CA ALA A 16 -6.72 27.38 -37.61
C ALA A 16 -5.51 27.27 -36.65
N LYS A 17 -4.50 28.15 -36.77
CA LYS A 17 -3.37 28.21 -35.83
C LYS A 17 -3.76 28.75 -34.45
N MET A 18 -4.67 29.73 -34.39
CA MET A 18 -5.20 30.22 -33.11
C MET A 18 -6.07 29.17 -32.40
N LEU A 19 -6.95 28.48 -33.13
CA LEU A 19 -7.78 27.40 -32.56
C LEU A 19 -6.94 26.20 -32.09
N SER A 20 -5.86 25.86 -32.80
CA SER A 20 -4.94 24.80 -32.37
C SER A 20 -4.13 25.17 -31.12
N GLY A 21 -3.76 26.45 -30.95
CA GLY A 21 -3.04 26.92 -29.76
C GLY A 21 -3.92 27.00 -28.52
N ILE A 22 -5.18 27.45 -28.68
CA ILE A 22 -6.14 27.54 -27.57
C ILE A 22 -6.55 26.14 -27.10
N SER A 23 -6.70 25.16 -28.01
CA SER A 23 -7.03 23.78 -27.64
C SER A 23 -5.92 23.10 -26.83
N LEU A 24 -4.64 23.38 -27.14
CA LEU A 24 -3.50 22.82 -26.41
C LEU A 24 -3.40 23.41 -24.99
N VAL A 25 -3.67 24.71 -24.82
CA VAL A 25 -3.68 25.36 -23.49
C VAL A 25 -4.88 24.89 -22.66
N LEU A 26 -6.05 24.69 -23.28
CA LEU A 26 -7.25 24.20 -22.59
C LEU A 26 -7.10 22.74 -22.11
N LEU A 27 -6.45 21.88 -22.91
CA LEU A 27 -6.13 20.48 -22.55
C LEU A 27 -5.03 20.38 -21.47
N LEU A 28 -4.13 21.36 -21.38
CA LEU A 28 -3.11 21.43 -20.31
C LEU A 28 -3.67 21.99 -18.98
N SER A 29 -4.85 22.62 -18.99
CA SER A 29 -5.41 23.31 -17.82
C SER A 29 -6.48 22.53 -17.03
N LEU A 30 -6.76 21.27 -17.34
CA LEU A 30 -7.92 20.54 -16.79
C LEU A 30 -7.64 19.20 -16.09
N SER A 31 -6.39 18.82 -15.86
CA SER A 31 -6.07 17.70 -14.97
C SER A 31 -5.49 18.22 -13.65
N THR A 32 -6.32 18.84 -12.81
CA THR A 32 -6.02 18.88 -11.38
C THR A 32 -6.10 17.43 -10.91
N LEU A 33 -4.96 16.76 -10.78
CA LEU A 33 -4.90 15.49 -10.07
C LEU A 33 -5.34 15.77 -8.63
N ASP A 34 -6.58 15.45 -8.30
CA ASP A 34 -7.03 15.35 -6.91
C ASP A 34 -6.34 14.12 -6.32
N ALA A 35 -5.13 14.30 -5.77
CA ALA A 35 -4.44 13.26 -5.00
C ALA A 35 -5.01 13.10 -3.57
N ARG A 36 -6.15 13.74 -3.30
CA ARG A 36 -6.84 13.70 -2.02
C ARG A 36 -7.40 12.31 -1.77
N VAL A 37 -6.96 11.68 -0.69
CA VAL A 37 -7.57 10.43 -0.22
C VAL A 37 -8.80 10.80 0.59
N THR A 38 -9.98 10.60 -0.01
CA THR A 38 -11.27 10.95 0.59
C THR A 38 -12.03 9.68 0.97
N PHE A 39 -12.62 9.72 2.16
CA PHE A 39 -13.52 8.72 2.70
C PHE A 39 -14.88 9.37 2.95
N GLU A 40 -15.89 8.60 3.36
CA GLU A 40 -17.25 9.11 3.54
C GLU A 40 -17.31 10.30 4.52
N HIS A 41 -16.60 10.22 5.64
CA HIS A 41 -16.60 11.23 6.71
C HIS A 41 -15.20 11.69 7.10
N ALA A 42 -14.20 11.44 6.26
CA ALA A 42 -12.85 11.90 6.53
C ALA A 42 -12.08 12.14 5.24
N GLN A 43 -10.97 12.85 5.37
CA GLN A 43 -10.04 13.06 4.26
C GLN A 43 -8.63 13.21 4.80
N VAL A 44 -7.68 12.72 4.03
CA VAL A 44 -6.26 12.95 4.26
C VAL A 44 -5.75 13.77 3.09
N MET A 45 -5.17 14.91 3.44
CA MET A 45 -4.66 15.92 2.51
C MET A 45 -3.15 16.01 2.64
N ASP A 46 -2.48 16.33 1.54
CA ASP A 46 -1.04 16.47 1.50
C ASP A 46 -0.55 17.54 0.50
N SER A 47 0.76 17.58 0.26
CA SER A 47 1.42 18.58 -0.59
C SER A 47 0.77 18.81 -1.96
N VAL A 48 0.11 17.82 -2.54
CA VAL A 48 -0.53 17.96 -3.86
C VAL A 48 -1.78 18.83 -3.79
N ASP A 49 -2.51 18.82 -2.67
CA ASP A 49 -3.74 19.61 -2.49
C ASP A 49 -3.49 21.13 -2.56
N LEU A 50 -2.29 21.61 -2.23
CA LEU A 50 -1.93 23.04 -2.26
C LEU A 50 -1.10 23.43 -3.49
N ARG A 51 -0.75 22.47 -4.35
CA ARG A 51 0.10 22.69 -5.52
C ARG A 51 -0.62 23.60 -6.53
N GLY A 52 0.03 24.69 -6.92
CA GLY A 52 -0.47 25.65 -7.91
C GLY A 52 -1.58 26.61 -7.45
N THR A 53 -2.36 26.28 -6.41
CA THR A 53 -3.47 27.13 -5.92
C THR A 53 -3.19 27.81 -4.58
N ASN A 54 -2.24 27.29 -3.78
CA ASN A 54 -2.01 27.65 -2.37
C ASN A 54 -3.27 27.57 -1.48
N LYS A 55 -4.36 26.96 -1.96
CA LYS A 55 -5.64 26.85 -1.25
C LYS A 55 -6.30 25.53 -1.55
N ALA A 56 -6.81 24.88 -0.50
CA ALA A 56 -7.58 23.65 -0.62
C ALA A 56 -8.78 23.68 0.32
N ARG A 57 -9.94 23.19 -0.14
CA ARG A 57 -11.15 23.13 0.69
C ARG A 57 -11.10 21.94 1.66
N LEU A 58 -11.53 22.15 2.90
CA LEU A 58 -11.75 21.08 3.88
C LEU A 58 -13.19 20.57 3.81
N GLY A 59 -13.38 19.25 3.76
CA GLY A 59 -14.68 18.58 3.88
C GLY A 59 -15.10 18.48 5.36
N CYS A 60 -15.43 19.63 5.96
CA CYS A 60 -15.83 19.73 7.37
C CYS A 60 -17.14 20.52 7.49
N ILE A 61 -18.25 19.97 6.99
CA ILE A 61 -19.54 20.68 6.97
C ILE A 61 -20.23 20.56 8.33
N SER A 62 -20.32 19.33 8.85
CA SER A 62 -20.94 19.00 10.15
C SER A 62 -20.02 19.25 11.35
N GLY A 63 -18.91 19.96 11.16
CA GLY A 63 -17.85 20.07 12.16
C GLY A 63 -16.92 18.87 12.11
N CYS A 64 -15.67 19.06 12.51
CA CYS A 64 -14.66 18.02 12.38
C CYS A 64 -13.54 18.15 13.41
N LYS A 65 -12.84 17.04 13.65
CA LYS A 65 -11.51 17.05 14.26
C LYS A 65 -10.47 17.18 13.18
N VAL A 66 -9.42 17.94 13.47
CA VAL A 66 -8.27 18.13 12.59
C VAL A 66 -7.02 17.68 13.31
N TYR A 67 -6.22 16.88 12.60
CA TYR A 67 -4.96 16.33 13.05
C TYR A 67 -3.87 16.63 12.03
N SER A 68 -2.67 16.94 12.52
CA SER A 68 -1.50 17.08 11.65
C SER A 68 -0.21 16.88 12.45
N PRO A 69 0.71 16.01 12.01
CA PRO A 69 2.05 15.93 12.58
C PRO A 69 2.98 17.02 12.01
N THR A 70 2.52 17.82 11.04
CA THR A 70 3.36 18.78 10.30
C THR A 70 3.57 20.06 11.08
N ARG A 71 4.83 20.33 11.46
CA ARG A 71 5.23 21.59 12.11
C ARG A 71 5.41 22.72 11.11
N ASN A 72 4.31 23.36 10.69
CA ASN A 72 4.34 24.47 9.74
C ASN A 72 3.35 25.59 10.11
N GLU A 73 3.88 26.74 10.55
CA GLU A 73 3.09 27.93 10.90
C GLU A 73 2.53 28.69 9.68
N LYS A 74 3.04 28.42 8.47
CA LYS A 74 2.64 29.12 7.24
C LYS A 74 1.44 28.47 6.55
N ILE A 75 1.06 27.27 6.96
CA ILE A 75 -0.17 26.62 6.51
C ILE A 75 -1.23 26.85 7.59
N VAL A 76 -2.26 27.62 7.23
CA VAL A 76 -3.33 28.07 8.13
C VAL A 76 -4.68 27.49 7.72
N ILE A 77 -5.56 27.31 8.69
CA ILE A 77 -6.97 26.97 8.46
C ILE A 77 -7.78 28.26 8.59
N VAL A 78 -8.47 28.62 7.52
CA VAL A 78 -9.27 29.84 7.43
C VAL A 78 -10.73 29.46 7.28
N ASP A 79 -11.60 30.12 8.03
CA ASP A 79 -13.03 30.01 7.78
C ASP A 79 -13.42 30.70 6.46
N ASN A 80 -14.64 30.49 5.98
CA ASN A 80 -15.07 31.09 4.72
C ASN A 80 -15.41 32.58 4.81
N LEU A 81 -15.40 33.17 6.00
CA LEU A 81 -15.49 34.62 6.17
C LEU A 81 -14.11 35.28 6.06
N GLY A 82 -13.05 34.48 5.85
CA GLY A 82 -11.67 34.96 5.83
C GLY A 82 -11.16 35.31 7.22
N MET A 83 -11.88 34.94 8.28
CA MET A 83 -11.34 35.04 9.62
C MET A 83 -10.29 33.95 9.78
N GLU A 84 -9.12 34.41 10.17
CA GLU A 84 -7.99 33.60 10.58
C GLU A 84 -8.05 33.54 12.10
N PRO A 85 -8.80 32.61 12.70
CA PRO A 85 -8.40 32.18 14.03
C PRO A 85 -6.94 31.72 13.88
N ASP A 86 -6.06 31.95 14.86
CA ASP A 86 -4.62 31.60 14.80
C ASP A 86 -4.36 30.07 14.73
N LEU A 87 -5.07 29.36 13.83
CA LEU A 87 -5.10 27.93 13.61
C LEU A 87 -4.15 27.63 12.46
N ASN A 88 -2.98 27.13 12.81
CA ASN A 88 -1.97 26.69 11.85
C ASN A 88 -1.51 25.28 12.19
N LEU A 89 -0.82 24.62 11.26
CA LEU A 89 -0.41 23.23 11.46
C LEU A 89 0.60 23.08 12.60
N LEU A 90 1.44 24.09 12.87
CA LEU A 90 2.36 24.06 14.02
C LEU A 90 1.59 23.92 15.34
N MET A 91 0.52 24.70 15.54
CA MET A 91 -0.31 24.61 16.74
C MET A 91 -0.94 23.23 16.90
N ILE A 92 -1.41 22.62 15.81
CA ILE A 92 -2.02 21.27 15.83
C ILE A 92 -0.96 20.21 16.15
N ALA A 93 0.24 20.33 15.57
CA ALA A 93 1.34 19.39 15.80
C ALA A 93 1.93 19.45 17.23
N GLU A 94 1.66 20.53 17.98
CA GLU A 94 2.05 20.69 19.38
C GLU A 94 0.97 20.25 20.37
N MET A 95 -0.20 19.79 19.89
CA MET A 95 -1.23 19.23 20.75
C MET A 95 -0.77 17.92 21.40
N PRO A 96 -1.14 17.68 22.67
CA PRO A 96 -0.87 16.41 23.34
C PRO A 96 -1.48 15.21 22.61
N PHE A 97 -0.94 14.02 22.88
CA PHE A 97 -1.49 12.76 22.38
C PHE A 97 -2.99 12.62 22.71
N GLY A 98 -3.79 12.29 21.71
CA GLY A 98 -5.24 12.10 21.86
C GLY A 98 -6.06 13.40 21.77
N ASP A 99 -5.42 14.56 21.85
CA ASP A 99 -6.07 15.84 21.62
C ASP A 99 -6.19 16.14 20.11
N SER A 100 -7.07 17.09 19.78
CA SER A 100 -7.37 17.46 18.40
C SER A 100 -7.87 18.89 18.32
N LEU A 101 -7.63 19.57 17.20
CA LEU A 101 -8.33 20.80 16.89
C LEU A 101 -9.77 20.48 16.50
N ILE A 102 -10.74 21.03 17.21
CA ILE A 102 -12.17 20.89 16.89
C ILE A 102 -12.60 22.13 16.09
N LEU A 103 -13.04 21.90 14.86
CA LEU A 103 -13.68 22.91 14.04
C LEU A 103 -15.20 22.76 14.16
N PRO A 104 -15.94 23.81 14.58
CA PRO A 104 -17.39 23.73 14.68
C PRO A 104 -18.03 23.61 13.28
N PRO A 105 -19.30 23.17 13.20
CA PRO A 105 -20.04 23.12 11.94
C PRO A 105 -20.01 24.44 11.20
N SER A 106 -19.79 24.39 9.89
CA SER A 106 -19.74 25.55 9.01
C SER A 106 -20.40 25.23 7.68
N GLN A 107 -21.53 25.88 7.39
CA GLN A 107 -22.25 25.65 6.12
C GLN A 107 -21.44 26.02 4.88
N LEU A 108 -20.52 26.97 5.02
CA LEU A 108 -19.62 27.36 3.95
C LEU A 108 -18.38 26.43 3.91
N GLY A 109 -18.02 25.81 5.04
CA GLY A 109 -16.87 24.92 5.25
C GLY A 109 -15.65 25.62 5.86
N TYR A 110 -14.46 25.07 5.61
CA TYR A 110 -13.16 25.66 5.93
C TYR A 110 -12.21 25.50 4.75
N SER A 111 -11.13 26.28 4.73
CA SER A 111 -10.06 26.16 3.73
C SER A 111 -8.69 26.09 4.39
N LEU A 112 -7.83 25.25 3.85
CA LEU A 112 -6.41 25.25 4.10
C LEU A 112 -5.75 26.26 3.16
N GLN A 113 -4.92 27.16 3.68
CA GLN A 113 -4.20 28.15 2.89
C GLN A 113 -2.71 28.13 3.20
N ASN A 114 -1.89 28.10 2.15
CA ASN A 114 -0.45 28.26 2.25
C ASN A 114 -0.06 29.73 2.08
N LYS A 115 0.59 30.29 3.10
CA LYS A 115 1.15 31.64 3.10
C LYS A 115 2.68 31.65 3.04
N GLY A 116 3.28 30.46 2.91
CA GLY A 116 4.71 30.26 2.90
C GLY A 116 5.27 30.11 1.50
N VAL A 117 6.29 29.26 1.38
CA VAL A 117 6.86 28.89 0.09
C VAL A 117 5.87 28.06 -0.73
N PRO A 118 5.85 28.17 -2.07
CA PRO A 118 5.07 27.27 -2.92
C PRO A 118 5.39 25.80 -2.66
N ASP A 119 4.42 24.93 -2.93
CA ASP A 119 4.52 23.46 -2.83
C ASP A 119 5.03 22.94 -1.48
N PRO A 120 4.39 23.33 -0.35
CA PRO A 120 4.84 22.90 0.96
C PRO A 120 4.57 21.41 1.18
N SER A 121 5.48 20.72 1.88
CA SER A 121 5.23 19.38 2.39
C SER A 121 4.38 19.46 3.66
N PHE A 122 3.26 18.73 3.68
CA PHE A 122 2.41 18.58 4.86
C PHE A 122 1.55 17.32 4.78
N VAL A 123 0.98 16.94 5.92
CA VAL A 123 -0.10 15.95 6.03
C VAL A 123 -1.14 16.51 6.97
N LEU A 124 -2.41 16.43 6.57
CA LEU A 124 -3.54 16.85 7.38
C LEU A 124 -4.64 15.81 7.27
N TYR A 125 -5.15 15.36 8.40
CA TYR A 125 -6.27 14.42 8.49
C TYR A 125 -7.44 15.12 9.16
N THR A 126 -8.58 15.13 8.50
CA THR A 126 -9.83 15.68 9.07
C THR A 126 -10.88 14.61 9.13
N VAL A 127 -11.64 14.58 10.22
CA VAL A 127 -12.72 13.61 10.45
C VAL A 127 -13.96 14.35 10.91
N GLU A 128 -15.06 14.21 10.18
CA GLU A 128 -16.35 14.80 10.53
C GLU A 128 -16.97 14.12 11.76
N GLU A 129 -17.76 14.90 12.52
CA GLU A 129 -18.43 14.45 13.75
C GLU A 129 -19.32 13.21 13.56
N GLU A 130 -19.81 12.97 12.35
CA GLU A 130 -20.69 11.86 12.00
C GLU A 130 -19.97 10.52 11.78
N SER A 131 -18.63 10.49 11.81
CA SER A 131 -17.86 9.25 11.64
C SER A 131 -18.10 8.26 12.78
N GLU A 132 -18.36 6.99 12.47
CA GLU A 132 -18.60 5.90 13.46
C GLU A 132 -17.51 5.81 14.54
N ASN A 133 -16.27 6.13 14.16
CA ASN A 133 -15.08 6.00 15.01
C ASN A 133 -14.51 7.36 15.41
N TYR A 134 -15.30 8.44 15.41
CA TYR A 134 -14.89 9.83 15.66
C TYR A 134 -14.06 10.06 16.96
N PHE A 135 -14.25 9.21 17.97
CA PHE A 135 -13.52 9.28 19.25
C PHE A 135 -12.22 8.46 19.28
N THR A 136 -11.80 7.90 18.15
CA THR A 136 -10.53 7.18 18.06
C THR A 136 -9.36 8.15 18.28
N PRO A 137 -8.44 7.83 19.20
CA PRO A 137 -7.27 8.67 19.46
C PRO A 137 -6.30 8.62 18.27
N VAL A 138 -5.63 9.75 18.04
CA VAL A 138 -4.57 9.89 17.04
C VAL A 138 -3.24 10.16 17.75
N ALA A 139 -2.22 9.38 17.39
CA ALA A 139 -0.83 9.57 17.81
C ALA A 139 0.00 10.21 16.71
N TYR A 140 0.98 11.01 17.11
CA TYR A 140 2.01 11.51 16.21
C TYR A 140 3.34 10.81 16.51
N VAL A 141 4.01 10.39 15.45
CA VAL A 141 5.37 9.85 15.52
C VAL A 141 6.28 10.63 14.59
N ASP A 142 7.52 10.80 15.02
CA ASP A 142 8.60 11.31 14.17
C ASP A 142 9.67 10.22 13.92
N ALA A 143 10.63 10.53 13.05
CA ALA A 143 11.72 9.62 12.69
C ALA A 143 12.78 9.43 13.80
N SER A 144 12.66 10.10 14.94
CA SER A 144 13.57 9.98 16.09
C SER A 144 12.90 9.39 17.33
N SER A 145 11.57 9.26 17.32
CA SER A 145 10.76 8.85 18.46
C SER A 145 10.24 7.42 18.30
N ASN A 146 10.26 6.68 19.40
CA ASN A 146 9.48 5.46 19.58
C ASN A 146 8.35 5.75 20.57
N VAL A 147 7.11 5.49 20.17
CA VAL A 147 5.93 5.67 21.02
C VAL A 147 5.33 4.30 21.28
N THR A 148 5.13 3.95 22.56
CA THR A 148 4.37 2.76 22.92
C THR A 148 2.89 3.12 22.94
N LEU A 149 2.14 2.61 21.98
CA LEU A 149 0.69 2.76 21.95
C LEU A 149 0.09 1.63 22.75
N VAL A 150 -0.52 1.98 23.87
CA VAL A 150 -1.26 1.04 24.70
C VAL A 150 -2.74 1.24 24.40
N ASN A 151 -3.48 0.15 24.21
CA ASN A 151 -4.93 0.15 24.25
C ASN A 151 -5.41 0.28 25.72
N GLY A 152 -4.96 1.35 26.39
CA GLY A 152 -5.45 1.79 27.68
C GLY A 152 -6.60 2.75 27.46
N GLY A 153 -7.68 2.64 28.24
CA GLY A 153 -8.85 3.53 28.13
C GLY A 153 -9.99 3.02 27.25
N GLY A 154 -9.91 1.79 26.74
CA GLY A 154 -11.04 1.13 26.08
C GLY A 154 -11.23 1.47 24.60
N PHE A 155 -10.15 1.84 23.90
CA PHE A 155 -10.16 2.13 22.48
C PHE A 155 -9.84 0.89 21.63
N ARG A 156 -10.76 0.43 20.78
CA ARG A 156 -10.49 -0.75 19.93
C ARG A 156 -9.46 -0.50 18.84
N MET A 157 -9.15 0.75 18.58
CA MET A 157 -8.30 1.21 17.50
C MET A 157 -7.55 2.48 17.90
N ILE A 158 -6.38 2.67 17.31
CA ILE A 158 -5.56 3.87 17.45
C ILE A 158 -5.04 4.22 16.05
N THR A 159 -5.14 5.48 15.66
CA THR A 159 -4.54 5.97 14.42
C THR A 159 -3.22 6.64 14.73
N VAL A 160 -2.26 6.49 13.83
CA VAL A 160 -0.92 7.04 13.92
C VAL A 160 -0.68 7.86 12.68
N MET A 161 -0.14 9.07 12.85
CA MET A 161 0.30 9.91 11.76
C MET A 161 1.80 10.18 11.88
N SER A 162 2.45 10.26 10.72
CA SER A 162 3.88 10.51 10.60
C SER A 162 4.16 11.53 9.52
N GLN A 163 4.97 12.53 9.83
CA GLN A 163 5.48 13.49 8.84
C GLN A 163 6.55 12.88 7.92
N SER A 164 7.09 11.69 8.24
CA SER A 164 8.10 11.04 7.40
C SER A 164 7.52 10.28 6.20
N GLY A 165 6.18 10.17 6.13
CA GLY A 165 5.51 9.33 5.13
C GLY A 165 5.67 7.82 5.38
N SER A 166 6.14 7.43 6.57
CA SER A 166 6.23 6.03 6.98
C SER A 166 5.96 5.84 8.46
N ILE A 167 5.40 4.69 8.81
CA ILE A 167 5.12 4.27 10.19
C ILE A 167 5.60 2.83 10.35
N HIS A 168 6.57 2.62 11.24
CA HIS A 168 7.07 1.31 11.60
C HIS A 168 6.36 0.78 12.85
N PHE A 169 5.91 -0.47 12.79
CA PHE A 169 5.28 -1.21 13.87
C PHE A 169 6.22 -2.31 14.34
N SER A 170 6.40 -2.42 15.65
CA SER A 170 7.27 -3.42 16.28
C SER A 170 6.81 -3.74 17.70
N ASP A 171 7.33 -4.84 18.25
CA ASP A 171 7.18 -5.18 19.68
C ASP A 171 5.71 -5.15 20.14
N PHE A 172 4.85 -5.85 19.39
CA PHE A 172 3.49 -6.12 19.83
C PHE A 172 3.55 -6.87 21.16
N LYS A 173 2.76 -6.43 22.14
CA LYS A 173 2.67 -7.02 23.48
C LYS A 173 1.23 -7.18 23.92
N GLY A 174 1.00 -8.16 24.79
CA GLY A 174 -0.30 -8.49 25.36
C GLY A 174 -0.81 -9.86 24.92
N ASP A 175 -1.97 -10.25 25.45
CA ASP A 175 -2.65 -11.50 25.09
C ASP A 175 -3.55 -11.29 23.87
N PHE A 176 -3.17 -11.91 22.75
CA PHE A 176 -3.87 -11.81 21.47
C PHE A 176 -4.73 -13.04 21.15
N VAL A 177 -4.90 -14.00 22.06
CA VAL A 177 -5.63 -15.26 21.81
C VAL A 177 -7.06 -15.02 21.30
N ASP A 178 -7.77 -14.07 21.91
CA ASP A 178 -9.18 -13.79 21.58
C ASP A 178 -9.39 -12.67 20.56
N ALA A 179 -8.33 -11.95 20.17
CA ALA A 179 -8.43 -10.80 19.28
C ALA A 179 -7.07 -10.43 18.68
N LEU A 180 -6.82 -10.93 17.48
CA LEU A 180 -5.61 -10.71 16.71
C LEU A 180 -5.61 -9.33 16.03
N PRO A 181 -4.51 -8.56 16.11
CA PRO A 181 -4.46 -7.21 15.59
C PRO A 181 -4.45 -7.19 14.05
N SER A 182 -4.94 -6.09 13.50
CA SER A 182 -4.80 -5.75 12.08
C SER A 182 -4.29 -4.33 11.94
N VAL A 183 -3.50 -4.04 10.91
CA VAL A 183 -3.01 -2.70 10.59
C VAL A 183 -3.48 -2.31 9.19
N TYR A 184 -3.95 -1.07 9.06
CA TYR A 184 -4.47 -0.47 7.86
C TYR A 184 -3.61 0.75 7.51
N ALA A 185 -3.34 0.97 6.22
CA ALA A 185 -2.54 2.11 5.74
C ALA A 185 -3.40 3.37 5.55
N THR A 186 -4.31 3.64 6.48
CA THR A 186 -5.34 4.66 6.35
C THR A 186 -5.88 5.07 7.72
N GLY A 187 -6.72 6.12 7.77
CA GLY A 187 -7.41 6.60 8.97
C GLY A 187 -8.49 5.64 9.48
N PHE A 188 -8.92 5.83 10.73
CA PHE A 188 -9.83 4.93 11.44
C PHE A 188 -11.25 4.85 10.87
N ASP A 189 -11.65 5.87 10.11
CA ASP A 189 -12.96 5.98 9.47
C ASP A 189 -13.12 5.00 8.29
N SER A 190 -12.00 4.53 7.76
CA SER A 190 -11.95 3.75 6.53
C SER A 190 -11.76 2.25 6.76
N ILE A 191 -11.59 1.80 8.00
CA ILE A 191 -11.28 0.39 8.30
C ILE A 191 -12.38 -0.60 7.88
N ALA A 192 -13.61 -0.11 7.69
CA ALA A 192 -14.75 -0.91 7.22
C ALA A 192 -14.70 -1.21 5.72
N THR A 193 -14.02 -0.37 4.94
CA THR A 193 -13.94 -0.46 3.47
C THR A 193 -12.53 -0.78 2.98
N ALA A 194 -11.50 -0.40 3.74
CA ALA A 194 -10.11 -0.62 3.40
C ALA A 194 -9.66 -2.03 3.74
N SER A 195 -8.83 -2.60 2.87
CA SER A 195 -8.12 -3.84 3.16
C SER A 195 -6.93 -3.57 4.11
N PRO A 196 -6.72 -4.41 5.13
CA PRO A 196 -5.56 -4.29 5.99
C PRO A 196 -4.28 -4.63 5.22
N VAL A 197 -3.18 -3.95 5.54
CA VAL A 197 -1.84 -4.31 5.07
C VAL A 197 -1.22 -5.45 5.88
N TYR A 198 -1.70 -5.62 7.11
CA TYR A 198 -1.30 -6.67 8.03
C TYR A 198 -2.49 -7.21 8.80
N THR A 199 -2.60 -8.52 8.91
CA THR A 199 -3.50 -9.19 9.85
C THR A 199 -2.75 -10.34 10.51
N ALA A 200 -2.58 -10.25 11.83
CA ALA A 200 -2.00 -11.33 12.60
C ALA A 200 -2.86 -12.59 12.46
N ARG A 201 -2.22 -13.74 12.25
CA ARG A 201 -2.88 -15.05 12.12
C ARG A 201 -2.81 -15.88 13.40
N SER A 202 -1.83 -15.59 14.24
CA SER A 202 -1.69 -16.17 15.57
C SER A 202 -1.11 -15.12 16.51
N ALA A 203 -1.27 -15.36 17.82
CA ALA A 203 -0.66 -14.52 18.83
C ALA A 203 0.87 -14.54 18.73
N SER A 204 1.48 -15.69 18.47
CA SER A 204 2.94 -15.81 18.31
C SER A 204 3.47 -15.00 17.14
N LEU A 205 2.82 -15.07 15.97
CA LEU A 205 3.19 -14.27 14.81
C LEU A 205 3.08 -12.78 15.11
N ALA A 206 2.02 -12.34 15.80
CA ALA A 206 1.86 -10.94 16.19
C ALA A 206 3.04 -10.43 17.02
N LEU A 207 3.41 -11.16 18.08
CA LEU A 207 4.48 -10.78 19.00
C LEU A 207 5.86 -10.71 18.33
N ALA A 208 6.10 -11.52 17.30
CA ALA A 208 7.40 -11.59 16.61
C ALA A 208 7.50 -10.71 15.36
N SER A 209 6.41 -10.07 14.93
CA SER A 209 6.38 -9.29 13.69
C SER A 209 6.86 -7.85 13.91
N ALA A 210 7.68 -7.36 12.98
CA ALA A 210 8.02 -5.95 12.85
C ALA A 210 8.06 -5.55 11.38
N PHE A 211 7.39 -4.46 11.02
CA PHE A 211 7.22 -4.05 9.62
C PHE A 211 6.93 -2.56 9.48
N SER A 212 7.17 -2.01 8.28
CA SER A 212 6.86 -0.62 7.96
C SER A 212 5.67 -0.50 7.01
N VAL A 213 4.84 0.51 7.26
CA VAL A 213 3.79 0.96 6.35
C VAL A 213 4.25 2.28 5.75
N TYR A 214 4.42 2.32 4.43
CA TYR A 214 4.87 3.52 3.70
C TYR A 214 3.69 4.44 3.38
N SER A 215 3.10 4.96 4.44
CA SER A 215 1.98 5.88 4.44
C SER A 215 2.19 6.94 5.54
N PRO A 216 1.75 8.19 5.34
CA PRO A 216 1.75 9.21 6.39
C PRO A 216 0.73 8.93 7.50
N ILE A 217 -0.20 7.99 7.29
CA ILE A 217 -1.24 7.63 8.26
C ILE A 217 -1.48 6.12 8.26
N ALA A 218 -1.63 5.54 9.44
CA ALA A 218 -1.99 4.14 9.59
C ALA A 218 -2.88 3.95 10.83
N THR A 219 -3.75 2.95 10.80
CA THR A 219 -4.62 2.62 11.92
C THR A 219 -4.35 1.19 12.36
N ILE A 220 -4.09 1.00 13.64
CA ILE A 220 -4.09 -0.31 14.27
C ILE A 220 -5.48 -0.59 14.85
N SER A 221 -6.04 -1.75 14.50
CA SER A 221 -7.23 -2.30 15.13
C SER A 221 -6.83 -3.46 16.01
N TYR A 222 -7.05 -3.32 17.32
CA TYR A 222 -6.87 -4.40 18.31
C TYR A 222 -8.08 -5.35 18.37
N LYS A 223 -9.16 -5.03 17.63
CA LYS A 223 -10.49 -5.70 17.57
C LYS A 223 -11.27 -5.75 18.90
N ARG A 224 -10.58 -5.80 20.05
CA ARG A 224 -11.15 -5.77 21.40
C ARG A 224 -10.33 -4.86 22.31
N ASN A 225 -11.00 -4.32 23.33
CA ASN A 225 -10.38 -3.56 24.39
C ASN A 225 -9.63 -4.51 25.33
N SER A 226 -8.33 -4.31 25.46
CA SER A 226 -7.45 -5.14 26.30
C SER A 226 -6.12 -4.44 26.47
N ASP A 227 -5.34 -4.81 27.49
CA ASP A 227 -4.00 -4.28 27.79
C ASP A 227 -2.96 -4.76 26.77
N LYS A 228 -3.19 -4.43 25.49
CA LYS A 228 -2.30 -4.70 24.36
C LYS A 228 -1.54 -3.44 24.01
N SER A 229 -0.33 -3.61 23.54
CA SER A 229 0.46 -2.49 23.05
C SER A 229 1.26 -2.83 21.81
N VAL A 230 1.70 -1.79 21.12
CA VAL A 230 2.67 -1.88 20.02
C VAL A 230 3.61 -0.68 20.12
N ILE A 231 4.87 -0.85 19.76
CA ILE A 231 5.81 0.25 19.59
C ILE A 231 5.72 0.73 18.15
N VAL A 232 5.48 2.03 17.98
CA VAL A 232 5.48 2.70 16.68
C VAL A 232 6.59 3.75 16.57
N SER A 233 7.11 3.93 15.36
CA SER A 233 8.07 5.01 15.05
C SER A 233 7.87 5.54 13.64
N GLY A 234 8.38 6.73 13.35
CA GLY A 234 8.36 7.32 12.00
C GLY A 234 9.55 6.91 11.13
N VAL A 235 10.35 5.91 11.52
CA VAL A 235 11.50 5.44 10.73
C VAL A 235 11.08 4.30 9.82
N ALA A 236 11.27 4.46 8.51
CA ALA A 236 11.19 3.36 7.57
C ALA A 236 12.30 2.34 7.86
N THR A 237 11.94 1.20 8.44
CA THR A 237 12.83 0.05 8.60
C THR A 237 12.35 -1.10 7.71
N GLN A 238 13.26 -1.97 7.31
CA GLN A 238 12.88 -3.18 6.60
C GLN A 238 12.09 -4.11 7.52
N SER A 239 11.10 -4.80 6.96
CA SER A 239 10.35 -5.82 7.69
C SER A 239 11.29 -6.93 8.16
N SER A 240 11.17 -7.31 9.43
CA SER A 240 11.93 -8.44 9.97
C SER A 240 11.35 -9.73 9.41
N MET A 241 12.19 -10.56 8.79
CA MET A 241 11.84 -11.92 8.42
C MET A 241 12.62 -12.90 9.27
N GLY A 242 11.89 -13.74 10.00
CA GLY A 242 12.42 -14.82 10.82
C GLY A 242 11.41 -15.95 10.96
N GLN A 243 11.81 -17.00 11.69
CA GLN A 243 10.89 -18.06 12.06
C GLN A 243 9.76 -17.51 12.94
N ASP A 244 8.54 -17.99 12.72
CA ASP A 244 7.34 -17.60 13.46
C ASP A 244 7.10 -16.08 13.46
N SER A 245 7.29 -15.43 12.29
CA SER A 245 7.06 -14.00 12.09
C SER A 245 6.32 -13.70 10.78
N SER A 246 5.82 -12.48 10.65
CA SER A 246 5.24 -11.96 9.41
C SER A 246 6.11 -10.86 8.81
N ALA A 247 6.44 -11.00 7.53
CA ALA A 247 6.94 -9.92 6.70
C ALA A 247 5.76 -9.18 6.06
N VAL A 248 5.80 -7.85 6.03
CA VAL A 248 4.80 -7.06 5.30
C VAL A 248 5.51 -6.16 4.30
N TYR A 249 5.04 -6.17 3.07
CA TYR A 249 5.54 -5.38 1.96
C TYR A 249 4.40 -4.54 1.41
N VAL A 250 4.54 -3.22 1.47
CA VAL A 250 3.52 -2.28 1.03
C VAL A 250 4.14 -1.37 -0.02
N SER A 251 3.43 -1.08 -1.11
CA SER A 251 3.85 -0.04 -2.05
C SER A 251 3.70 1.34 -1.40
N PRO A 252 4.59 2.31 -1.68
CA PRO A 252 4.42 3.69 -1.22
C PRO A 252 3.09 4.28 -1.65
N GLY A 253 2.32 4.74 -0.67
CA GLY A 253 1.04 5.44 -0.87
C GLY A 253 -0.18 4.54 -0.82
N TYR A 254 -0.03 3.22 -0.68
CA TYR A 254 -1.15 2.29 -0.64
C TYR A 254 -2.14 2.64 0.48
N VAL A 255 -3.45 2.68 0.16
CA VAL A 255 -4.51 3.07 1.10
C VAL A 255 -5.47 1.93 1.47
N GLY A 256 -5.30 0.74 0.89
CA GLY A 256 -6.18 -0.41 1.15
C GLY A 256 -7.36 -0.57 0.19
N PHE A 257 -7.59 0.36 -0.72
CA PHE A 257 -8.64 0.30 -1.75
C PHE A 257 -8.39 1.31 -2.88
N GLY A 258 -9.13 1.16 -3.99
CA GLY A 258 -9.14 2.13 -5.09
C GLY A 258 -7.81 2.31 -5.81
N ASP A 259 -7.71 3.41 -6.54
CA ASP A 259 -6.51 3.86 -7.27
C ASP A 259 -5.90 5.10 -6.59
N SER A 260 -6.33 5.41 -5.36
CA SER A 260 -5.86 6.55 -4.58
C SER A 260 -4.54 6.25 -3.90
N LEU A 261 -3.60 7.20 -3.95
CA LEU A 261 -2.31 7.11 -3.27
C LEU A 261 -1.99 8.39 -2.50
N TYR A 262 -1.35 8.25 -1.34
CA TYR A 262 -0.69 9.38 -0.70
C TYR A 262 0.53 9.82 -1.50
N SER A 263 0.73 11.13 -1.65
CA SER A 263 1.91 11.70 -2.32
C SER A 263 3.09 11.87 -1.37
N LEU A 264 2.84 12.12 -0.08
CA LEU A 264 3.89 12.18 0.94
C LEU A 264 4.31 10.78 1.39
N VAL A 265 5.12 10.13 0.57
CA VAL A 265 5.68 8.81 0.87
C VAL A 265 7.15 8.75 0.45
N PRO A 266 7.99 7.96 1.15
CA PRO A 266 9.38 7.77 0.76
C PRO A 266 9.50 7.27 -0.68
N SER A 267 10.48 7.77 -1.41
CA SER A 267 10.81 7.28 -2.76
C SER A 267 11.43 5.89 -2.68
N ILE A 268 10.60 4.87 -2.58
CA ILE A 268 11.03 3.46 -2.61
C ILE A 268 10.82 2.97 -4.03
N THR A 269 11.92 2.80 -4.74
CA THR A 269 11.93 2.33 -6.12
C THR A 269 12.09 0.82 -6.24
N SER A 270 12.40 0.14 -5.13
CA SER A 270 12.57 -1.31 -5.08
C SER A 270 12.30 -1.83 -3.67
N ILE A 271 11.63 -2.99 -3.57
CA ILE A 271 11.41 -3.68 -2.30
C ILE A 271 12.39 -4.83 -2.17
N GLY A 272 13.10 -4.89 -1.03
CA GLY A 272 13.71 -6.07 -0.38
C GLY A 272 14.69 -6.96 -1.17
N PRO A 273 15.88 -7.27 -0.63
CA PRO A 273 16.68 -8.39 -1.15
C PRO A 273 15.97 -9.74 -0.88
N MET A 274 16.37 -10.78 -1.61
CA MET A 274 15.96 -12.16 -1.33
C MET A 274 16.35 -12.55 0.09
N VAL A 275 15.43 -13.22 0.80
CA VAL A 275 15.69 -13.77 2.13
C VAL A 275 15.53 -15.27 2.12
N VAL A 276 16.45 -15.94 2.81
CA VAL A 276 16.48 -17.39 2.96
C VAL A 276 16.19 -17.74 4.41
N VAL A 277 15.19 -18.59 4.63
CA VAL A 277 14.86 -19.15 5.95
C VAL A 277 14.86 -20.68 5.86
N SER A 278 15.41 -21.35 6.86
CA SER A 278 15.47 -22.81 6.89
C SER A 278 15.25 -23.37 8.29
N ARG A 279 14.68 -24.59 8.34
CA ARG A 279 14.51 -25.38 9.57
C ARG A 279 14.43 -26.87 9.23
N ALA A 280 15.19 -27.68 9.95
CA ALA A 280 15.26 -29.13 9.72
C ALA A 280 13.91 -29.84 9.92
N GLU A 281 13.08 -29.33 10.82
CA GLU A 281 11.75 -29.88 11.14
C GLU A 281 10.67 -29.51 10.12
N GLY A 282 11.00 -28.66 9.14
CA GLY A 282 10.06 -28.07 8.21
C GLY A 282 9.63 -26.65 8.60
N LEU A 283 9.16 -25.93 7.60
CA LEU A 283 8.56 -24.61 7.66
C LEU A 283 7.30 -24.61 6.79
N SER A 284 6.37 -23.74 7.14
CA SER A 284 5.27 -23.37 6.27
C SER A 284 5.29 -21.86 6.02
N VAL A 285 5.05 -21.47 4.78
CA VAL A 285 5.00 -20.07 4.35
C VAL A 285 3.63 -19.79 3.77
N ALA A 286 2.89 -18.83 4.32
CA ALA A 286 1.65 -18.34 3.74
C ALA A 286 1.83 -16.94 3.19
N VAL A 287 1.60 -16.79 1.89
CA VAL A 287 1.59 -15.52 1.18
C VAL A 287 0.14 -15.06 1.03
N ASN A 288 -0.15 -13.83 1.45
CA ASN A 288 -1.46 -13.22 1.29
C ASN A 288 -1.30 -11.75 0.91
N GLY A 289 -2.17 -11.24 0.06
CA GLY A 289 -2.07 -9.82 -0.27
C GLY A 289 -3.13 -9.36 -1.24
N ASN A 290 -3.20 -8.04 -1.37
CA ASN A 290 -4.05 -7.34 -2.32
C ASN A 290 -3.18 -6.48 -3.22
N TYR A 291 -3.54 -6.36 -4.48
CA TYR A 291 -2.79 -5.56 -5.44
C TYR A 291 -3.73 -4.97 -6.50
N ALA A 292 -3.37 -3.80 -6.98
CA ALA A 292 -3.97 -3.06 -8.07
C ALA A 292 -2.82 -2.47 -8.89
N ILE A 293 -2.43 -3.18 -9.95
CA ILE A 293 -1.31 -2.83 -10.82
C ILE A 293 -1.84 -2.74 -12.25
N SER A 294 -1.90 -1.54 -12.80
CA SER A 294 -2.58 -1.25 -14.06
C SER A 294 -1.83 -1.77 -15.28
N TYR A 295 -0.50 -1.74 -15.25
CA TYR A 295 0.34 -2.07 -16.40
C TYR A 295 1.27 -3.25 -16.12
N GLN A 296 1.44 -4.12 -17.13
CA GLN A 296 2.35 -5.25 -17.04
C GLN A 296 3.82 -4.82 -16.85
N SER A 297 4.21 -3.64 -17.34
CA SER A 297 5.55 -3.08 -17.13
C SER A 297 5.85 -2.77 -15.66
N ASP A 298 4.81 -2.63 -14.85
CA ASP A 298 4.88 -2.20 -13.45
C ASP A 298 4.54 -3.40 -12.53
N SER A 299 4.57 -4.62 -13.09
CA SER A 299 4.24 -5.86 -12.40
C SER A 299 5.08 -6.08 -11.15
N LEU A 300 4.44 -6.70 -10.17
CA LEU A 300 5.09 -7.14 -8.94
C LEU A 300 5.44 -8.63 -9.10
N ASP A 301 6.73 -8.96 -9.08
CA ASP A 301 7.18 -10.35 -9.09
C ASP A 301 7.42 -10.82 -7.65
N LEU A 302 6.72 -11.88 -7.25
CA LEU A 302 6.94 -12.56 -5.98
C LEU A 302 7.50 -13.95 -6.26
N MET A 303 8.68 -14.22 -5.72
CA MET A 303 9.34 -15.53 -5.79
C MET A 303 9.29 -16.20 -4.42
N VAL A 304 8.83 -17.46 -4.39
CA VAL A 304 8.95 -18.36 -3.24
C VAL A 304 9.59 -19.64 -3.74
N ASN A 305 10.84 -19.88 -3.36
CA ASN A 305 11.73 -20.88 -3.97
C ASN A 305 11.85 -20.67 -5.48
N MET A 306 11.46 -21.65 -6.29
CA MET A 306 11.49 -21.56 -7.76
C MET A 306 10.13 -21.15 -8.36
N ASP A 307 9.12 -20.93 -7.52
CA ASP A 307 7.79 -20.52 -7.96
C ASP A 307 7.75 -18.99 -8.05
N ILE A 308 7.67 -18.49 -9.28
CA ILE A 308 7.62 -17.05 -9.59
C ILE A 308 6.19 -16.68 -9.96
N MET A 309 5.62 -15.73 -9.23
CA MET A 309 4.29 -15.17 -9.46
C MET A 309 4.42 -13.72 -9.92
N THR A 310 4.05 -13.46 -11.17
CA THR A 310 3.95 -12.09 -11.71
C THR A 310 2.55 -11.55 -11.48
N LEU A 311 2.43 -10.51 -10.67
CA LEU A 311 1.16 -9.94 -10.24
C LEU A 311 0.85 -8.67 -11.04
N THR A 312 -0.29 -8.68 -11.74
CA THR A 312 -0.83 -7.57 -12.55
C THR A 312 -2.36 -7.56 -12.52
N GLY A 313 -2.97 -6.40 -12.76
CA GLY A 313 -4.41 -6.18 -12.61
C GLY A 313 -4.81 -5.89 -11.17
N LYS A 314 -6.10 -6.00 -10.87
CA LYS A 314 -6.68 -5.74 -9.55
C LYS A 314 -7.26 -7.01 -8.95
N ASN A 315 -6.54 -7.63 -8.01
CA ASN A 315 -6.86 -8.94 -7.47
C ASN A 315 -6.26 -9.14 -6.06
N SER A 316 -6.51 -10.32 -5.49
CA SER A 316 -5.87 -10.79 -4.25
C SER A 316 -5.11 -12.08 -4.51
N ILE A 317 -4.10 -12.34 -3.68
CA ILE A 317 -3.38 -13.62 -3.63
C ILE A 317 -3.55 -14.27 -2.26
N SER A 318 -3.63 -15.60 -2.24
CA SER A 318 -3.54 -16.41 -1.04
C SER A 318 -2.94 -17.76 -1.42
N LYS A 319 -1.74 -18.07 -0.91
CA LYS A 319 -1.01 -19.31 -1.25
C LYS A 319 -0.18 -19.77 -0.06
N THR A 320 -0.15 -21.08 0.17
CA THR A 320 0.63 -21.69 1.26
C THR A 320 1.61 -22.70 0.68
N TYR A 321 2.83 -22.68 1.20
CA TYR A 321 3.93 -23.56 0.85
C TYR A 321 4.42 -24.29 2.09
N SER A 322 4.97 -25.49 1.92
CA SER A 322 5.61 -26.26 2.98
C SER A 322 6.89 -26.89 2.45
N ASP A 323 8.01 -26.62 3.12
CA ASP A 323 9.35 -27.09 2.75
C ASP A 323 10.29 -26.94 3.97
N THR A 324 11.51 -27.42 3.88
CA THR A 324 12.55 -27.25 4.91
C THR A 324 13.36 -25.96 4.75
N GLU A 325 13.34 -25.38 3.55
CA GLU A 325 14.01 -24.14 3.20
C GLU A 325 13.17 -23.30 2.24
N PHE A 326 13.15 -21.99 2.46
CA PHE A 326 12.47 -21.02 1.61
C PHE A 326 13.39 -19.87 1.22
N ALA A 327 13.51 -19.62 -0.07
CA ALA A 327 14.05 -18.40 -0.66
C ALA A 327 12.88 -17.51 -1.10
N ILE A 328 12.68 -16.38 -0.43
CA ILE A 328 11.57 -15.46 -0.68
C ILE A 328 12.13 -14.15 -1.20
N ALA A 329 11.67 -13.71 -2.36
CA ALA A 329 12.06 -12.42 -2.93
C ALA A 329 10.85 -11.71 -3.51
N LEU A 330 10.83 -10.39 -3.37
CA LEU A 330 9.84 -9.53 -4.00
C LEU A 330 10.59 -8.55 -4.90
N ALA A 331 10.16 -8.39 -6.14
CA ALA A 331 10.75 -7.43 -7.06
C ALA A 331 9.64 -6.57 -7.65
N TRP A 332 9.80 -5.25 -7.52
CA TRP A 332 8.86 -4.28 -8.04
C TRP A 332 9.57 -2.98 -8.37
N TRP A 333 9.13 -2.34 -9.44
CA TRP A 333 9.63 -1.05 -9.87
C TRP A 333 8.46 -0.10 -10.08
N LYS A 334 8.32 0.87 -9.18
CA LYS A 334 7.30 1.90 -9.32
C LYS A 334 7.69 2.86 -10.45
N LYS A 335 6.78 3.08 -11.38
CA LYS A 335 6.90 4.15 -12.37
C LYS A 335 6.47 5.49 -11.76
N GLU A 336 7.17 6.56 -12.10
CA GLU A 336 6.79 7.91 -11.67
C GLU A 336 5.36 8.24 -12.13
N GLY A 337 4.54 8.74 -11.19
CA GLY A 337 3.13 9.05 -11.45
C GLY A 337 2.20 7.83 -11.51
N SER A 338 2.69 6.61 -11.27
CA SER A 338 1.84 5.43 -11.21
C SER A 338 0.97 5.42 -9.95
N GLU A 339 -0.30 5.07 -10.14
CA GLU A 339 -1.31 4.79 -9.11
C GLU A 339 -1.26 3.33 -8.60
N ASP A 340 -0.30 2.55 -9.10
CA ASP A 340 -0.17 1.13 -8.73
C ASP A 340 0.10 0.95 -7.24
N GLY A 341 -0.63 0.01 -6.66
CA GLY A 341 -0.64 -0.25 -5.23
C GLY A 341 -0.67 -1.74 -4.89
N PHE A 342 0.03 -2.13 -3.84
CA PHE A 342 -0.11 -3.46 -3.24
C PHE A 342 0.22 -3.47 -1.74
N ALA A 343 -0.28 -4.52 -1.09
CA ALA A 343 0.16 -4.94 0.23
C ALA A 343 0.24 -6.47 0.25
N ILE A 344 1.45 -7.00 0.44
CA ILE A 344 1.74 -8.43 0.55
C ILE A 344 2.26 -8.74 1.95
N GLN A 345 1.60 -9.68 2.62
CA GLN A 345 2.02 -10.28 3.87
C GLN A 345 2.55 -11.70 3.61
N VAL A 346 3.73 -11.99 4.15
CA VAL A 346 4.38 -13.30 4.09
C VAL A 346 4.53 -13.80 5.53
N ASP A 347 3.74 -14.79 5.91
CA ASP A 347 3.78 -15.42 7.22
C ASP A 347 4.68 -16.66 7.15
N ILE A 348 5.67 -16.74 8.03
CA ILE A 348 6.60 -17.87 8.13
C ILE A 348 6.34 -18.53 9.48
N ALA A 349 5.90 -19.79 9.48
CA ALA A 349 5.58 -20.53 10.69
C ALA A 349 6.26 -21.89 10.73
N THR A 350 6.67 -22.30 11.92
CA THR A 350 7.27 -23.61 12.19
C THR A 350 6.20 -24.65 12.50
N ASP A 351 5.04 -24.19 13.01
CA ASP A 351 3.82 -24.97 13.15
C ASP A 351 2.81 -24.54 12.08
N PRO A 352 2.45 -25.40 11.11
CA PRO A 352 1.49 -25.07 10.06
C PRO A 352 0.10 -24.69 10.59
N ARG A 353 -0.25 -25.09 11.81
CA ARG A 353 -1.53 -24.74 12.45
C ARG A 353 -1.64 -23.24 12.80
N LEU A 354 -0.53 -22.51 12.75
CA LEU A 354 -0.52 -21.05 12.93
C LEU A 354 -0.91 -20.28 11.66
N LEU A 355 -0.98 -20.98 10.52
CA LEU A 355 -1.33 -20.44 9.20
C LEU A 355 -2.79 -20.80 8.86
N PRO A 356 -3.45 -20.11 7.91
CA PRO A 356 -4.80 -20.49 7.54
C PRO A 356 -4.78 -21.89 6.91
N ASP A 357 -5.88 -22.63 7.08
CA ASP A 357 -6.04 -23.94 6.45
C ASP A 357 -5.72 -23.87 4.95
N HIS A 358 -4.92 -24.82 4.48
CA HIS A 358 -4.55 -24.97 3.06
C HIS A 358 -5.79 -24.84 2.17
N VAL A 359 -5.95 -23.71 1.47
CA VAL A 359 -6.84 -23.65 0.32
C VAL A 359 -6.11 -24.38 -0.80
N THR A 360 -6.39 -25.68 -0.96
CA THR A 360 -5.97 -26.40 -2.15
C THR A 360 -6.72 -25.80 -3.34
N THR A 361 -6.12 -24.83 -4.03
CA THR A 361 -6.62 -24.39 -5.32
C THR A 361 -6.46 -25.55 -6.30
N THR A 362 -7.53 -26.31 -6.50
CA THR A 362 -7.66 -27.21 -7.64
C THR A 362 -7.67 -26.33 -8.88
N THR A 363 -6.53 -26.17 -9.54
CA THR A 363 -6.49 -25.67 -10.91
C THR A 363 -7.27 -26.65 -11.77
N THR A 364 -8.54 -26.34 -12.04
CA THR A 364 -9.26 -26.95 -13.14
C THR A 364 -8.59 -26.45 -14.41
N ALA A 365 -7.59 -27.20 -14.89
CA ALA A 365 -7.09 -27.03 -16.24
C ALA A 365 -8.30 -27.14 -17.17
N LYS A 366 -8.66 -26.02 -17.81
CA LYS A 366 -9.62 -26.02 -18.90
C LYS A 366 -8.98 -26.88 -19.98
N ALA A 367 -9.43 -28.12 -20.10
CA ALA A 367 -8.98 -29.02 -21.14
C ALA A 367 -9.29 -28.35 -22.48
N ASP A 368 -8.25 -28.01 -23.23
CA ASP A 368 -8.39 -27.61 -24.62
C ASP A 368 -8.98 -28.80 -25.40
N THR A 369 -10.20 -28.61 -25.88
CA THR A 369 -10.86 -29.55 -26.79
C THR A 369 -10.22 -29.42 -28.17
N SER A 370 -9.04 -29.99 -28.36
CA SER A 370 -8.50 -30.24 -29.69
C SER A 370 -9.19 -31.47 -30.29
N SER A 371 -10.18 -31.25 -31.15
CA SER A 371 -10.74 -32.30 -32.00
C SER A 371 -9.71 -32.68 -33.07
N SER A 372 -8.97 -33.77 -32.85
CA SER A 372 -8.18 -34.42 -33.88
C SER A 372 -8.89 -35.70 -34.31
N THR A 373 -9.46 -35.67 -35.52
CA THR A 373 -9.98 -36.83 -36.22
C THR A 373 -8.83 -37.63 -36.81
N VAL A 374 -8.68 -38.89 -36.37
CA VAL A 374 -7.78 -39.88 -36.95
C VAL A 374 -8.60 -40.89 -37.77
N PRO A 375 -8.19 -41.25 -39.00
CA PRO A 375 -8.65 -42.48 -39.64
C PRO A 375 -7.74 -43.67 -39.31
N ILE A 376 -8.41 -44.81 -39.21
CA ILE A 376 -8.06 -46.11 -38.63
C ILE A 376 -7.08 -46.96 -39.50
N ALA A 377 -6.03 -47.49 -38.84
CA ALA A 377 -5.43 -48.85 -38.84
C ALA A 377 -4.96 -49.53 -40.17
N PRO A 378 -4.38 -50.77 -40.18
CA PRO A 378 -3.91 -51.65 -39.09
C PRO A 378 -2.52 -52.32 -39.31
N THR A 379 -1.92 -52.96 -38.28
CA THR A 379 -1.48 -54.39 -38.24
C THR A 379 -0.49 -54.75 -37.10
N THR A 380 -0.97 -55.62 -36.18
CA THR A 380 -0.41 -56.92 -35.66
C THR A 380 1.01 -57.05 -35.01
N PRO A 381 1.33 -58.15 -34.26
CA PRO A 381 1.84 -58.08 -32.88
C PRO A 381 3.23 -58.74 -32.67
N GLY A 382 3.86 -58.50 -31.52
CA GLY A 382 5.12 -59.15 -31.15
C GLY A 382 5.28 -59.30 -29.64
N ASN A 383 5.46 -60.55 -29.19
CA ASN A 383 5.64 -61.03 -27.82
C ASN A 383 6.99 -60.66 -27.18
N ALA A 384 6.99 -60.69 -25.82
CA ALA A 384 8.06 -61.09 -24.88
C ALA A 384 9.44 -60.38 -25.00
N ASP A 385 10.24 -60.15 -23.98
CA ASP A 385 10.55 -61.01 -22.84
C ASP A 385 11.33 -60.19 -21.77
N VAL A 386 11.46 -60.81 -20.61
CA VAL A 386 12.19 -60.43 -19.40
C VAL A 386 13.68 -60.15 -19.67
N THR A 387 14.35 -59.27 -18.88
CA THR A 387 15.58 -59.55 -18.09
C THR A 387 16.09 -58.31 -17.34
N THR A 388 16.52 -58.56 -16.11
CA THR A 388 17.19 -57.73 -15.11
C THR A 388 18.54 -57.15 -15.54
N SER A 389 18.92 -55.99 -14.99
CA SER A 389 20.32 -55.76 -14.57
C SER A 389 20.42 -54.69 -13.48
N VAL A 390 21.22 -55.04 -12.47
CA VAL A 390 21.80 -54.17 -11.44
C VAL A 390 23.06 -53.54 -12.04
N GLY A 391 23.33 -52.26 -11.77
CA GLY A 391 24.61 -51.67 -12.16
C GLY A 391 24.74 -50.16 -11.97
N VAL A 392 25.20 -49.79 -10.77
CA VAL A 392 26.28 -48.83 -10.48
C VAL A 392 26.52 -47.67 -11.46
N ASN A 393 26.42 -46.45 -10.91
CA ASN A 393 27.18 -45.20 -11.16
C ASN A 393 26.20 -44.02 -10.88
N GLN A 394 26.57 -42.89 -10.31
CA GLN A 394 27.77 -42.10 -10.61
C GLN A 394 27.87 -40.96 -9.59
N GLN A 395 29.09 -40.64 -9.17
CA GLN A 395 29.45 -39.31 -8.69
C GLN A 395 29.13 -38.27 -9.76
N LEU A 396 28.44 -37.21 -9.38
CA LEU A 396 28.47 -35.87 -9.95
C LEU A 396 27.92 -34.98 -8.82
N SER A 397 28.34 -33.75 -8.56
CA SER A 397 29.38 -32.85 -9.03
C SER A 397 28.99 -31.55 -8.31
N LEU A 398 29.88 -30.95 -7.52
CA LEU A 398 29.64 -29.58 -7.05
C LEU A 398 29.54 -28.67 -8.29
N THR A 399 28.37 -28.07 -8.51
CA THR A 399 28.23 -26.92 -9.40
C THR A 399 27.78 -25.71 -8.61
N THR A 400 28.76 -24.84 -8.41
CA THR A 400 28.67 -23.41 -8.18
C THR A 400 27.45 -22.78 -8.86
N PHE A 401 26.52 -22.24 -8.08
CA PHE A 401 25.48 -21.36 -8.61
C PHE A 401 26.10 -19.97 -8.85
N ALA A 402 26.38 -19.70 -10.13
CA ALA A 402 26.58 -18.33 -10.61
C ALA A 402 25.23 -17.63 -10.61
N VAL A 403 25.09 -16.62 -9.76
CA VAL A 403 23.96 -15.67 -9.77
C VAL A 403 24.01 -14.90 -11.09
N ILE A 404 23.02 -15.15 -11.94
CA ILE A 404 22.82 -14.44 -13.20
C ILE A 404 22.40 -13.00 -12.87
N SER A 405 23.36 -12.09 -12.89
CA SER A 405 23.10 -10.67 -13.13
C SER A 405 22.80 -10.49 -14.62
N MET A 406 21.53 -10.58 -15.00
CA MET A 406 21.03 -10.05 -16.26
C MET A 406 19.73 -9.30 -15.98
N PHE A 407 19.88 -8.05 -15.56
CA PHE A 407 18.87 -7.02 -15.79
C PHE A 407 19.60 -5.76 -16.25
N ARG A 408 19.11 -5.22 -17.38
CA ARG A 408 19.47 -3.97 -18.07
C ARG A 408 20.57 -4.02 -19.14
N LEU A 409 20.11 -4.27 -20.36
CA LEU A 409 20.48 -3.48 -21.53
C LEU A 409 19.25 -3.42 -22.44
N LEU A 410 18.47 -2.34 -22.28
CA LEU A 410 17.69 -1.62 -23.30
C LEU A 410 17.07 -0.36 -22.66
#